data_AF-I0YMY1-F1
#
_entry.id   AF-I0YMY1-F1
#
_cell.length_a   1.000
_cell.length_b   1.000
_cell.length_c   1.000
_cell.angle_alpha   90.00
_cell.angle_beta   90.00
_cell.angle_gamma   90.00
#
_symmetry.space_group_name_H-M   'P 1'
#
loop_
_entity.id
_entity.type
_entity.pdbx_description
1 polymer ?
#
loop_
_entity_poly.entity_id
_entity_poly.type
_entity_poly.pdbx_seq_one_letter_code
_entity_poly.pdbx_strand_id
1 'polypeptide(L)'
;MRRWNQVLQLCLVACLLAGTHAKQSRWERVLQTGAASTAAQAPAARLLPPQGLGTPAFAPAPAPVGPPAVPKASDSLAMTNSTLNQLQTLGTYQSDHVAPPAAVVQLLNGSTYQSALGGNPAYAPEAFQFTHPDIFFQLDSLGIRQFHFNAWKDPNGTLASNPAGLKLAGITNATLDPKYSFFGFKTFNDPDFDWQSNCVTVETCLRLIQSWSVNHTDHIPITVYLEPREATLFTGSEASINQQLASKPGKPAELAKPYPIAAEDLDELQNTVYRVFNQSAIVLPGGLLGNASSLQAATQPASGGSWPMMNENRGRVLFVLVDKYGKYGPMYRKLFPDLRNATFFISEPGTNTTLDPSTVFVDFLGPLGGENVATWTAAAANKAVEQQRQQIQAAVRKGLIARAAADWHTVEAREDFKNRTLGAIKAGAQFIQTSFPDVSKLPKYAYSFPGTSNATVFPTNYTATLPLRLGMTLTAGRCAPQTSAGIVANETATGCGSAADNAALAPSPSTALSY
;
A
#
# COMPACT_ATOMS: atom_id res chain seq x y z
N MET A 1 -9.89 -54.62 2.93
CA MET A 1 -9.14 -53.62 3.74
C MET A 1 -8.17 -54.20 4.80
N ARG A 2 -7.68 -55.45 4.68
CA ARG A 2 -6.56 -55.96 5.52
C ARG A 2 -5.34 -56.46 4.74
N ARG A 3 -5.32 -56.30 3.41
CA ARG A 3 -4.17 -56.63 2.54
C ARG A 3 -3.47 -55.41 1.90
N TRP A 4 -3.97 -54.20 2.16
CA TRP A 4 -3.36 -52.94 1.67
C TRP A 4 -2.42 -52.29 2.71
N ASN A 5 -2.55 -52.62 4.01
CA ASN A 5 -1.68 -52.08 5.05
C ASN A 5 -0.29 -52.74 5.15
N GLN A 6 -0.10 -53.93 4.59
CA GLN A 6 1.22 -54.59 4.59
C GLN A 6 2.12 -54.12 3.44
N VAL A 7 1.55 -53.60 2.35
CA VAL A 7 2.31 -53.06 1.21
C VAL A 7 2.84 -51.64 1.52
N LEU A 8 2.09 -50.84 2.29
CA LEU A 8 2.56 -49.50 2.69
C LEU A 8 3.69 -49.53 3.74
N GLN A 9 3.72 -50.52 4.64
CA GLN A 9 4.80 -50.64 5.62
C GLN A 9 6.12 -51.15 5.04
N LEU A 10 6.10 -51.89 3.93
CA LEU A 10 7.31 -52.36 3.24
C LEU A 10 7.94 -51.26 2.34
N CYS A 11 7.15 -50.35 1.78
CA CYS A 11 7.68 -49.21 1.00
C CYS A 11 8.32 -48.12 1.89
N LEU A 12 7.83 -47.92 3.12
CA LEU A 12 8.39 -46.92 4.04
C LEU A 12 9.75 -47.32 4.63
N VAL A 13 10.04 -48.62 4.76
CA VAL A 13 11.36 -49.11 5.24
C VAL A 13 12.40 -49.12 4.11
N ALA A 14 12.00 -49.25 2.85
CA ALA A 14 12.90 -49.20 1.69
C ALA A 14 13.37 -47.76 1.35
N CYS A 15 12.54 -46.74 1.57
CA CYS A 15 12.93 -45.34 1.36
C CYS A 15 13.89 -44.79 2.45
N LEU A 16 13.86 -45.36 3.66
CA LEU A 16 14.75 -44.93 4.76
C LEU A 16 16.16 -45.57 4.71
N LEU A 17 16.36 -46.60 3.88
CA LEU A 17 17.66 -47.26 3.71
C LEU A 17 18.38 -46.93 2.38
N ALA A 18 17.71 -46.25 1.44
CA ALA A 18 18.30 -45.80 0.17
C ALA A 18 18.80 -44.33 0.19
N GLY A 19 18.63 -43.61 1.30
CA GLY A 19 18.93 -42.18 1.41
C GLY A 19 20.30 -41.80 1.99
N THR A 20 21.17 -42.76 2.36
CA THR A 20 22.41 -42.48 3.11
C THR A 20 23.71 -42.83 2.39
N HIS A 21 23.68 -43.26 1.12
CA HIS A 21 24.88 -43.57 0.35
C HIS A 21 24.87 -42.96 -1.07
N ALA A 22 24.81 -41.63 -1.16
CA ALA A 22 25.33 -40.88 -2.31
C ALA A 22 25.35 -39.37 -1.99
N LYS A 23 26.57 -38.82 -1.82
CA LYS A 23 26.96 -37.38 -1.72
C LYS A 23 27.64 -36.99 -0.41
N GLN A 24 28.75 -37.64 -0.10
CA GLN A 24 29.80 -37.07 0.78
C GLN A 24 31.19 -37.43 0.22
N SER A 25 31.51 -36.93 -0.98
CA SER A 25 32.85 -37.10 -1.54
C SER A 25 33.21 -36.01 -2.55
N ARG A 26 33.35 -34.74 -2.12
CA ARG A 26 34.14 -33.76 -2.89
C ARG A 26 34.58 -32.44 -2.22
N TRP A 27 34.76 -32.36 -0.90
CA TRP A 27 35.24 -31.12 -0.26
C TRP A 27 36.32 -31.27 0.82
N GLU A 28 37.13 -32.34 0.81
CA GLU A 28 38.30 -32.46 1.71
C GLU A 28 39.61 -32.74 0.95
N ARG A 29 39.99 -31.83 0.07
CA ARG A 29 41.37 -31.76 -0.46
C ARG A 29 41.72 -30.31 -0.78
N VAL A 30 42.11 -29.51 0.22
CA VAL A 30 43.22 -28.54 0.20
C VAL A 30 43.53 -28.13 1.65
N LEU A 31 44.07 -29.03 2.45
CA LEU A 31 44.84 -28.70 3.66
C LEU A 31 45.83 -29.83 3.90
N GLN A 32 47.01 -29.72 3.28
CA GLN A 32 48.29 -30.31 3.70
C GLN A 32 49.29 -30.19 2.56
N THR A 33 50.12 -29.15 2.58
CA THR A 33 51.52 -29.17 2.12
C THR A 33 52.23 -27.94 2.69
N GLY A 34 53.39 -28.17 3.32
CA GLY A 34 54.42 -27.15 3.50
C GLY A 34 54.55 -26.51 4.88
N ALA A 35 55.09 -27.25 5.85
CA ALA A 35 55.84 -26.67 6.96
C ALA A 35 57.33 -26.95 6.75
N ALA A 36 58.19 -25.92 6.74
CA ALA A 36 59.57 -25.93 7.24
C ALA A 36 60.29 -24.58 6.94
N SER A 37 60.64 -23.84 8.00
CA SER A 37 62.02 -23.33 8.26
C SER A 37 62.02 -22.30 9.40
N THR A 38 62.54 -22.73 10.56
CA THR A 38 63.72 -22.22 11.29
C THR A 38 63.50 -21.02 12.21
N ALA A 39 63.64 -21.28 13.51
CA ALA A 39 63.78 -20.32 14.60
C ALA A 39 65.25 -20.15 15.01
N ALA A 40 65.65 -18.94 15.40
CA ALA A 40 66.91 -18.69 16.11
C ALA A 40 66.78 -17.51 17.11
N GLN A 41 66.88 -17.87 18.40
CA GLN A 41 67.62 -17.27 19.53
C GLN A 41 67.31 -15.88 20.15
N ALA A 42 67.26 -15.95 21.49
CA ALA A 42 67.05 -15.05 22.66
C ALA A 42 68.04 -13.84 22.79
N PRO A 43 68.01 -12.94 23.83
CA PRO A 43 67.46 -13.14 25.19
C PRO A 43 66.81 -11.95 25.94
N ALA A 44 66.24 -12.30 27.09
CA ALA A 44 65.72 -11.42 28.13
C ALA A 44 66.83 -10.93 29.08
N ALA A 45 66.69 -9.70 29.60
CA ALA A 45 67.40 -9.21 30.78
C ALA A 45 66.45 -8.48 31.73
N ARG A 46 66.63 -8.79 33.03
CA ARG A 46 65.92 -8.32 34.23
C ARG A 46 65.99 -6.81 34.44
N LEU A 47 65.05 -6.25 35.21
CA LEU A 47 65.31 -5.51 36.47
C LEU A 47 64.01 -5.20 37.24
N LEU A 48 64.08 -5.33 38.57
CA LEU A 48 63.04 -5.10 39.58
C LEU A 48 63.05 -3.61 40.08
N PRO A 49 62.10 -3.14 40.92
CA PRO A 49 61.38 -1.87 40.79
C PRO A 49 61.87 -0.72 41.70
N PRO A 50 61.28 0.49 41.56
CA PRO A 50 60.70 1.19 42.73
C PRO A 50 59.31 1.79 42.41
N GLN A 51 58.30 1.57 43.25
CA GLN A 51 57.79 2.48 44.30
C GLN A 51 57.21 3.82 43.80
N GLY A 52 55.89 3.95 43.98
CA GLY A 52 55.21 5.23 44.26
C GLY A 52 54.65 5.99 43.07
N LEU A 53 53.32 5.96 42.90
CA LEU A 53 52.41 7.11 42.89
C LEU A 53 50.99 6.63 42.51
N GLY A 54 49.99 7.19 43.17
CA GLY A 54 48.65 6.60 43.34
C GLY A 54 47.83 6.38 42.07
N THR A 55 47.06 5.29 42.08
CA THR A 55 45.95 5.04 41.15
C THR A 55 44.79 5.98 41.50
N PRO A 56 44.29 6.83 40.57
CA PRO A 56 42.97 7.41 40.75
C PRO A 56 41.95 6.27 40.60
N ALA A 57 41.03 6.18 41.57
CA ALA A 57 39.88 5.29 41.47
C ALA A 57 39.08 5.65 40.21
N PHE A 58 39.06 4.75 39.22
CA PHE A 58 38.10 4.83 38.14
C PHE A 58 36.72 4.58 38.74
N ALA A 59 35.87 5.61 38.74
CA ALA A 59 34.44 5.45 38.96
C ALA A 59 33.90 4.43 37.93
N PRO A 60 32.97 3.54 38.32
CA PRO A 60 32.33 2.65 37.36
C PRO A 60 31.70 3.50 36.25
N ALA A 61 31.91 3.08 35.00
CA ALA A 61 31.33 3.72 33.84
C ALA A 61 29.81 3.87 34.04
N PRO A 62 29.20 5.03 33.72
CA PRO A 62 27.76 5.14 33.74
C PRO A 62 27.20 4.08 32.79
N ALA A 63 26.17 3.36 33.24
CA ALA A 63 25.40 2.46 32.38
C ALA A 63 25.07 3.19 31.07
N PRO A 64 25.07 2.49 29.91
CA PRO A 64 24.72 3.12 28.65
C PRO A 64 23.37 3.80 28.84
N VAL A 65 23.39 5.13 28.79
CA VAL A 65 22.19 5.94 28.76
C VAL A 65 21.52 5.51 27.46
N GLY A 66 20.46 4.72 27.58
CA GLY A 66 19.58 4.43 26.45
C GLY A 66 19.23 5.75 25.77
N PRO A 67 18.96 5.74 24.45
CA PRO A 67 18.56 6.96 23.76
C PRO A 67 17.51 7.69 24.60
N PRO A 68 17.63 9.01 24.78
CA PRO A 68 16.68 9.76 25.60
C PRO A 68 15.28 9.33 25.19
N ALA A 69 14.46 8.93 26.16
CA ALA A 69 13.07 8.60 25.89
C ALA A 69 12.46 9.79 25.17
N VAL A 70 12.35 9.69 23.84
CA VAL A 70 11.57 10.61 23.04
C VAL A 70 10.20 10.59 23.72
N PRO A 71 9.65 11.74 24.14
CA PRO A 71 8.29 11.78 24.64
C PRO A 71 7.43 11.08 23.59
N LYS A 72 6.96 9.85 23.91
CA LYS A 72 6.03 9.10 23.07
C LYS A 72 4.91 10.09 22.82
N ALA A 73 4.77 10.55 21.58
CA ALA A 73 3.64 11.38 21.25
C ALA A 73 2.40 10.63 21.73
N SER A 74 1.77 11.18 22.75
CA SER A 74 0.53 10.68 23.27
C SER A 74 -0.44 10.78 22.11
N ASP A 75 -0.70 9.65 21.45
CA ASP A 75 -1.97 9.48 20.78
C ASP A 75 -3.03 9.94 21.78
N SER A 76 -3.84 10.92 21.39
CA SER A 76 -4.80 11.55 22.29
C SER A 76 -5.66 10.50 22.99
N LEU A 77 -6.19 10.82 24.18
CA LEU A 77 -7.19 9.98 24.87
C LEU A 77 -8.34 9.58 23.91
N ALA A 78 -8.69 10.46 22.97
CA ALA A 78 -9.68 10.20 21.93
C ALA A 78 -9.29 9.02 21.00
N MET A 79 -8.03 8.88 20.64
CA MET A 79 -7.53 7.76 19.82
C MET A 79 -7.44 6.46 20.62
N THR A 80 -7.11 6.55 21.90
CA THR A 80 -7.10 5.36 22.78
C THR A 80 -8.51 4.79 22.97
N ASN A 81 -9.53 5.66 23.02
CA ASN A 81 -10.93 5.27 23.23
C ASN A 81 -11.73 5.11 21.94
N SER A 82 -11.08 5.10 20.76
CA SER A 82 -11.75 4.90 19.48
C SER A 82 -11.74 3.44 19.03
N THR A 83 -12.62 3.07 18.11
CA THR A 83 -12.60 1.79 17.40
C THR A 83 -11.66 1.85 16.19
N LEU A 84 -11.23 0.70 15.66
CA LEU A 84 -10.30 0.66 14.53
C LEU A 84 -10.79 1.43 13.28
N ASN A 85 -12.08 1.37 12.98
CA ASN A 85 -12.67 2.05 11.82
C ASN A 85 -12.92 3.56 12.03
N GLN A 86 -12.55 4.11 13.19
CA GLN A 86 -12.54 5.55 13.44
C GLN A 86 -11.15 6.17 13.17
N LEU A 87 -10.13 5.35 12.96
CA LEU A 87 -8.80 5.82 12.65
C LEU A 87 -8.73 6.29 11.20
N GLN A 88 -8.27 7.52 10.98
CA GLN A 88 -7.80 7.98 9.67
C GLN A 88 -6.27 8.02 9.68
N THR A 89 -5.64 7.44 8.67
CA THR A 89 -4.17 7.46 8.50
C THR A 89 -3.80 7.83 7.08
N LEU A 90 -2.65 8.50 6.93
CA LEU A 90 -1.97 8.56 5.64
C LEU A 90 -1.25 7.23 5.37
N GLY A 91 -1.35 6.77 4.13
CA GLY A 91 -0.67 5.59 3.62
C GLY A 91 0.17 5.88 2.40
N THR A 92 1.03 4.93 2.04
CA THR A 92 1.82 5.00 0.81
C THR A 92 1.30 4.01 -0.22
N TYR A 93 1.12 4.47 -1.45
CA TYR A 93 0.84 3.62 -2.59
C TYR A 93 2.15 3.05 -3.13
N GLN A 94 2.21 1.73 -3.34
CA GLN A 94 3.42 1.01 -3.77
C GLN A 94 4.59 1.35 -2.85
N SER A 95 4.44 1.04 -1.57
CA SER A 95 5.29 1.54 -0.49
C SER A 95 6.76 1.18 -0.63
N ASP A 96 7.10 0.23 -1.47
CA ASP A 96 8.47 -0.18 -1.78
C ASP A 96 9.09 0.54 -2.99
N HIS A 97 8.31 1.35 -3.70
CA HIS A 97 8.64 1.88 -5.02
C HIS A 97 9.89 2.76 -5.02
N VAL A 98 10.74 2.53 -6.03
CA VAL A 98 11.90 3.34 -6.38
C VAL A 98 11.82 3.65 -7.87
N ALA A 99 11.98 4.91 -8.26
CA ALA A 99 11.94 5.32 -9.65
C ALA A 99 12.95 4.53 -10.52
N PRO A 100 12.55 4.06 -11.72
CA PRO A 100 13.47 3.43 -12.65
C PRO A 100 14.51 4.43 -13.17
N PRO A 101 15.63 3.96 -13.78
CA PRO A 101 16.59 4.87 -14.39
C PRO A 101 15.89 5.77 -15.43
N ALA A 102 16.25 7.05 -15.48
CA ALA A 102 15.60 8.02 -16.36
C ALA A 102 15.60 7.58 -17.84
N ALA A 103 16.67 6.91 -18.28
CA ALA A 103 16.76 6.37 -19.64
C ALA A 103 15.70 5.28 -19.92
N VAL A 104 15.31 4.47 -18.93
CA VAL A 104 14.22 3.50 -19.07
C VAL A 104 12.88 4.20 -19.16
N VAL A 105 12.63 5.17 -18.27
CA VAL A 105 11.40 5.97 -18.28
C VAL A 105 11.23 6.70 -19.62
N GLN A 106 12.32 7.24 -20.17
CA GLN A 106 12.31 7.93 -21.46
C GLN A 106 11.94 7.03 -22.65
N LEU A 107 12.18 5.71 -22.58
CA LEU A 107 11.72 4.78 -23.63
C LEU A 107 10.21 4.85 -23.80
N LEU A 108 9.47 5.00 -22.70
CA LEU A 108 8.01 4.99 -22.69
C LEU A 108 7.42 6.18 -23.46
N ASN A 109 8.19 7.24 -23.74
CA ASN A 109 7.78 8.35 -24.61
C ASN A 109 7.81 8.00 -26.10
N GLY A 110 8.49 6.93 -26.50
CA GLY A 110 8.61 6.54 -27.91
C GLY A 110 7.26 6.12 -28.49
N SER A 111 7.01 6.45 -29.75
CA SER A 111 5.74 6.17 -30.44
C SER A 111 5.33 4.69 -30.37
N THR A 112 6.29 3.76 -30.53
CA THR A 112 6.01 2.32 -30.40
C THR A 112 5.47 1.95 -29.01
N TYR A 113 6.07 2.51 -27.95
CA TYR A 113 5.65 2.23 -26.58
C TYR A 113 4.29 2.89 -26.29
N GLN A 114 4.09 4.14 -26.70
CA GLN A 114 2.81 4.83 -26.56
C GLN A 114 1.67 4.11 -27.31
N SER A 115 1.93 3.60 -28.52
CA SER A 115 0.97 2.77 -29.24
C SER A 115 0.68 1.45 -28.51
N ALA A 116 1.71 0.79 -27.97
CA ALA A 116 1.53 -0.45 -27.21
C ALA A 116 0.78 -0.24 -25.88
N LEU A 117 0.95 0.91 -25.23
CA LEU A 117 0.21 1.32 -24.04
C LEU A 117 -1.23 1.76 -24.35
N GLY A 118 -1.65 1.71 -25.62
CA GLY A 118 -2.99 2.11 -26.05
C GLY A 118 -3.26 3.62 -25.93
N GLY A 119 -2.19 4.43 -25.85
CA GLY A 119 -2.31 5.86 -25.57
C GLY A 119 -2.97 6.17 -24.23
N ASN A 120 -2.98 5.23 -23.28
CA ASN A 120 -3.56 5.44 -21.96
C ASN A 120 -2.61 6.31 -21.12
N PRO A 121 -2.98 7.57 -20.82
CA PRO A 121 -2.11 8.46 -20.05
C PRO A 121 -1.94 8.06 -18.59
N ALA A 122 -2.68 7.07 -18.08
CA ALA A 122 -2.37 6.39 -16.82
C ALA A 122 -0.96 5.77 -16.80
N TYR A 123 -0.41 5.45 -17.99
CA TYR A 123 0.94 4.92 -18.17
C TYR A 123 1.93 5.97 -18.68
N ALA A 124 1.60 7.26 -18.49
CA ALA A 124 2.54 8.33 -18.79
C ALA A 124 3.83 8.13 -17.97
N PRO A 125 5.01 8.40 -18.55
CA PRO A 125 6.28 8.13 -17.88
C PRO A 125 6.42 8.83 -16.51
N GLU A 126 5.76 9.97 -16.31
CA GLU A 126 5.70 10.71 -15.05
C GLU A 126 5.13 9.87 -13.90
N ALA A 127 4.23 8.93 -14.20
CA ALA A 127 3.59 8.03 -13.24
C ALA A 127 4.60 7.13 -12.49
N PHE A 128 5.80 6.93 -13.05
CA PHE A 128 6.86 6.10 -12.48
C PHE A 128 7.97 6.94 -11.82
N GLN A 129 7.88 8.27 -11.87
CA GLN A 129 8.92 9.18 -11.41
C GLN A 129 8.71 9.63 -9.96
N PHE A 130 8.60 8.66 -9.05
CA PHE A 130 8.62 8.89 -7.60
C PHE A 130 9.46 7.80 -6.93
N THR A 131 9.92 8.06 -5.71
CA THR A 131 10.69 7.10 -4.90
C THR A 131 10.29 7.30 -3.46
N HIS A 132 9.86 6.23 -2.80
CA HIS A 132 9.66 6.27 -1.36
C HIS A 132 11.00 6.10 -0.63
N PRO A 133 11.16 6.72 0.55
CA PRO A 133 12.24 6.35 1.46
C PRO A 133 12.03 4.91 1.96
N ASP A 134 13.03 4.34 2.62
CA ASP A 134 12.91 2.98 3.15
C ASP A 134 11.75 2.83 4.16
N ILE A 135 11.38 1.57 4.43
CA ILE A 135 10.24 1.24 5.29
C ILE A 135 10.38 1.82 6.71
N PHE A 136 11.60 1.84 7.27
CA PHE A 136 11.81 2.41 8.62
C PHE A 136 11.56 3.91 8.63
N PHE A 137 12.09 4.63 7.64
CA PHE A 137 11.86 6.06 7.52
C PHE A 137 10.38 6.38 7.31
N GLN A 138 9.65 5.58 6.51
CA GLN A 138 8.21 5.75 6.36
C GLN A 138 7.47 5.58 7.70
N LEU A 139 7.86 4.60 8.52
CA LEU A 139 7.24 4.34 9.83
C LEU A 139 7.58 5.40 10.88
N ASP A 140 8.86 5.76 11.01
CA ASP A 140 9.37 6.64 12.06
C ASP A 140 9.21 8.12 11.71
N SER A 141 9.71 8.52 10.55
CA SER A 141 9.84 9.93 10.18
C SER A 141 8.56 10.48 9.54
N LEU A 142 7.86 9.64 8.76
CA LEU A 142 6.63 10.06 8.06
C LEU A 142 5.34 9.63 8.78
N GLY A 143 5.46 8.82 9.84
CA GLY A 143 4.31 8.34 10.61
C GLY A 143 3.37 7.42 9.82
N ILE A 144 3.83 6.80 8.73
CA ILE A 144 2.98 5.96 7.88
C ILE A 144 2.53 4.72 8.67
N ARG A 145 1.22 4.43 8.63
CA ARG A 145 0.61 3.24 9.25
C ARG A 145 -0.21 2.41 8.27
N GLN A 146 -0.15 2.75 6.99
CA GLN A 146 -0.79 2.01 5.92
C GLN A 146 0.19 1.81 4.76
N PHE A 147 0.44 0.56 4.40
CA PHE A 147 1.35 0.15 3.34
C PHE A 147 0.60 -0.58 2.24
N HIS A 148 1.04 -0.42 1.01
CA HIS A 148 0.54 -1.13 -0.15
C HIS A 148 1.70 -1.77 -0.92
N PHE A 149 1.71 -3.08 -1.00
CA PHE A 149 2.70 -3.84 -1.78
C PHE A 149 2.00 -4.62 -2.88
N ASN A 150 2.64 -4.64 -4.05
CA ASN A 150 2.26 -5.59 -5.08
C ASN A 150 2.76 -6.99 -4.67
N ALA A 151 2.01 -8.02 -5.03
CA ALA A 151 2.35 -9.41 -4.76
C ALA A 151 2.41 -10.17 -6.10
N TRP A 152 3.59 -10.13 -6.72
CA TRP A 152 3.91 -10.91 -7.90
C TRP A 152 4.37 -12.30 -7.48
N LYS A 153 3.63 -13.34 -7.88
CA LYS A 153 4.09 -14.72 -7.69
C LYS A 153 5.25 -14.99 -8.65
N ASP A 154 6.40 -15.36 -8.12
CA ASP A 154 7.56 -15.76 -8.92
C ASP A 154 8.17 -17.06 -8.37
N PRO A 155 7.67 -18.22 -8.81
CA PRO A 155 8.11 -19.51 -8.29
C PRO A 155 9.56 -19.83 -8.66
N ASN A 156 10.10 -19.24 -9.73
CA ASN A 156 11.40 -19.61 -10.30
C ASN A 156 12.49 -18.54 -10.12
N GLY A 157 12.13 -17.37 -9.60
CA GLY A 157 13.09 -16.29 -9.44
C GLY A 157 13.45 -15.57 -10.74
N THR A 158 12.57 -15.59 -11.74
CA THR A 158 12.92 -15.12 -13.09
C THR A 158 12.24 -13.80 -13.48
N LEU A 159 11.11 -13.46 -12.86
CA LEU A 159 10.16 -12.46 -13.34
C LEU A 159 10.79 -11.07 -13.54
N ALA A 160 11.57 -10.58 -12.57
CA ALA A 160 12.26 -9.27 -12.64
C ALA A 160 13.78 -9.40 -12.52
N SER A 161 14.32 -10.60 -12.81
CA SER A 161 15.76 -10.88 -12.73
C SER A 161 16.56 -10.29 -13.89
N ASN A 162 15.90 -9.97 -15.01
CA ASN A 162 16.49 -9.38 -16.21
C ASN A 162 15.50 -8.38 -16.83
N PRO A 163 15.27 -7.21 -16.23
CA PRO A 163 14.27 -6.26 -16.70
C PRO A 163 14.53 -5.80 -18.14
N ALA A 164 13.54 -5.96 -19.03
CA ALA A 164 13.67 -5.61 -20.44
C ALA A 164 14.01 -4.13 -20.68
N GLY A 165 13.51 -3.24 -19.82
CA GLY A 165 13.77 -1.80 -19.90
C GLY A 165 15.25 -1.45 -19.88
N LEU A 166 16.08 -2.16 -19.09
CA LEU A 166 17.53 -1.95 -19.06
C LEU A 166 18.18 -2.25 -20.42
N LYS A 167 17.86 -3.41 -21.00
CA LYS A 167 18.36 -3.81 -22.32
C LYS A 167 17.93 -2.83 -23.40
N LEU A 168 16.66 -2.42 -23.39
CA LEU A 168 16.12 -1.47 -24.36
C LEU A 168 16.72 -0.07 -24.18
N ALA A 169 17.09 0.33 -22.96
CA ALA A 169 17.79 1.60 -22.69
C ALA A 169 19.30 1.52 -22.97
N GLY A 170 19.85 0.35 -23.31
CA GLY A 170 21.28 0.14 -23.54
C GLY A 170 22.11 0.15 -22.24
N ILE A 171 21.49 -0.08 -21.09
CA ILE A 171 22.15 -0.15 -19.80
C ILE A 171 22.65 -1.58 -19.57
N THR A 172 23.95 -1.78 -19.61
CA THR A 172 24.58 -3.12 -19.52
C THR A 172 25.18 -3.44 -18.15
N ASN A 173 25.42 -2.43 -17.30
CA ASN A 173 26.12 -2.58 -16.01
C ASN A 173 25.21 -2.29 -14.80
N ALA A 174 23.90 -2.49 -14.93
CA ALA A 174 22.99 -2.31 -13.81
C ALA A 174 23.22 -3.42 -12.76
N THR A 175 23.34 -3.02 -11.49
CA THR A 175 23.36 -3.97 -10.38
C THR A 175 21.93 -4.14 -9.88
N LEU A 176 21.43 -5.38 -9.91
CA LEU A 176 20.13 -5.74 -9.37
C LEU A 176 20.30 -6.36 -7.99
N ASP A 177 19.34 -6.14 -7.09
CA ASP A 177 19.30 -6.86 -5.81
C ASP A 177 19.21 -8.37 -6.09
N PRO A 178 20.10 -9.22 -5.54
CA PRO A 178 20.08 -10.65 -5.79
C PRO A 178 18.75 -11.33 -5.39
N LYS A 179 17.92 -10.68 -4.56
CA LYS A 179 16.57 -11.16 -4.21
C LYS A 179 15.61 -11.23 -5.39
N TYR A 180 15.87 -10.53 -6.50
CA TYR A 180 15.10 -10.74 -7.74
C TYR A 180 15.26 -12.15 -8.31
N SER A 181 16.29 -12.90 -7.88
CA SER A 181 16.47 -14.31 -8.22
C SER A 181 15.90 -15.29 -7.20
N PHE A 182 15.28 -14.82 -6.11
CA PHE A 182 14.67 -15.69 -5.10
C PHE A 182 13.28 -16.14 -5.56
N PHE A 183 12.87 -17.32 -5.09
CA PHE A 183 11.50 -17.82 -5.25
C PHE A 183 10.54 -17.11 -4.30
N GLY A 184 9.25 -17.13 -4.65
CA GLY A 184 8.16 -16.62 -3.80
C GLY A 184 7.57 -15.31 -4.31
N PHE A 185 6.96 -14.54 -3.40
CA PHE A 185 6.29 -13.29 -3.76
C PHE A 185 7.24 -12.09 -3.77
N LYS A 186 7.15 -11.30 -4.84
CA LYS A 186 7.92 -10.07 -5.04
C LYS A 186 7.01 -8.85 -5.07
N THR A 187 7.57 -7.71 -4.69
CA THR A 187 6.91 -6.41 -4.78
C THR A 187 7.76 -5.46 -5.62
N PHE A 188 7.07 -4.85 -6.58
CA PHE A 188 7.51 -3.80 -7.50
C PHE A 188 6.30 -3.46 -8.39
N ASN A 189 6.36 -2.39 -9.18
CA ASN A 189 5.22 -1.96 -9.98
C ASN A 189 5.06 -2.74 -11.30
N ASP A 190 6.15 -2.95 -12.04
CA ASP A 190 6.20 -3.69 -13.30
C ASP A 190 7.55 -4.42 -13.44
N PRO A 191 7.58 -5.69 -13.86
CA PRO A 191 8.83 -6.47 -13.85
C PRO A 191 9.90 -6.00 -14.83
N ASP A 192 9.50 -5.29 -15.90
CA ASP A 192 10.40 -4.97 -17.02
C ASP A 192 10.81 -3.50 -17.06
N PHE A 193 9.92 -2.59 -16.69
CA PHE A 193 10.13 -1.14 -16.82
C PHE A 193 10.07 -0.36 -15.50
N ASP A 194 9.52 -0.94 -14.44
CA ASP A 194 9.37 -0.30 -13.14
C ASP A 194 9.55 -1.29 -11.98
N TRP A 195 10.69 -1.99 -12.04
CA TRP A 195 10.98 -3.14 -11.18
C TRP A 195 11.63 -2.76 -9.86
N GLN A 196 12.16 -1.54 -9.73
CA GLN A 196 12.98 -1.18 -8.57
C GLN A 196 12.14 -1.10 -7.30
N SER A 197 12.70 -1.67 -6.22
CA SER A 197 12.04 -1.85 -4.94
C SER A 197 13.05 -1.75 -3.81
N ASN A 198 12.68 -1.12 -2.69
CA ASN A 198 13.52 -0.98 -1.51
C ASN A 198 13.60 -2.25 -0.63
N CYS A 199 12.75 -3.27 -0.88
CA CYS A 199 12.76 -4.53 -0.14
C CYS A 199 12.49 -5.80 -0.98
N VAL A 200 12.16 -5.66 -2.27
CA VAL A 200 12.07 -6.68 -3.35
C VAL A 200 11.11 -7.85 -3.12
N THR A 201 11.24 -8.59 -2.03
CA THR A 201 10.33 -9.69 -1.67
C THR A 201 9.30 -9.19 -0.68
N VAL A 202 8.06 -9.65 -0.81
CA VAL A 202 7.00 -9.35 0.17
C VAL A 202 7.47 -9.73 1.58
N GLU A 203 8.11 -10.89 1.74
CA GLU A 203 8.62 -11.33 3.04
C GLU A 203 9.65 -10.36 3.65
N THR A 204 10.59 -9.84 2.86
CA THR A 204 11.57 -8.85 3.36
C THR A 204 10.88 -7.56 3.78
N CYS A 205 9.92 -7.05 2.99
CA CYS A 205 9.16 -5.85 3.35
C CYS A 205 8.38 -6.04 4.66
N LEU A 206 7.74 -7.20 4.82
CA LEU A 206 7.03 -7.57 6.04
C LEU A 206 7.98 -7.70 7.25
N ARG A 207 9.20 -8.25 7.07
CA ARG A 207 10.20 -8.33 8.13
C ARG A 207 10.68 -6.96 8.61
N LEU A 208 10.77 -5.97 7.72
CA LEU A 208 11.10 -4.59 8.10
C LEU A 208 9.99 -3.99 8.98
N ILE A 209 8.72 -4.13 8.58
CA ILE A 209 7.56 -3.70 9.37
C ILE A 209 7.52 -4.41 10.73
N GLN A 210 7.74 -5.74 10.74
CA GLN A 210 7.76 -6.53 11.96
C GLN A 210 8.87 -6.08 12.91
N SER A 211 10.08 -5.87 12.40
CA SER A 211 11.24 -5.45 13.19
C SER A 211 11.01 -4.09 13.82
N TRP A 212 10.37 -3.18 13.11
CA TRP A 212 9.95 -1.90 13.67
C TRP A 212 8.85 -2.06 14.72
N SER A 213 7.81 -2.85 14.42
CA SER A 213 6.63 -3.06 15.26
C SER A 213 7.00 -3.61 16.65
N VAL A 214 7.88 -4.62 16.72
CA VAL A 214 8.32 -5.20 18.00
C VAL A 214 9.14 -4.24 18.87
N ASN A 215 9.76 -3.23 18.25
CA ASN A 215 10.47 -2.16 18.96
C ASN A 215 9.57 -0.98 19.33
N HIS A 216 8.32 -0.97 18.86
CA HIS A 216 7.35 0.10 19.05
C HIS A 216 6.00 -0.45 19.51
N THR A 217 5.99 -1.29 20.55
CA THR A 217 4.84 -2.12 20.96
C THR A 217 3.51 -1.40 21.24
N ASP A 218 3.53 -0.07 21.35
CA ASP A 218 2.35 0.77 21.61
C ASP A 218 1.84 1.50 20.36
N HIS A 219 2.40 1.22 19.18
CA HIS A 219 1.97 1.87 17.93
C HIS A 219 0.50 1.56 17.63
N ILE A 220 -0.23 2.51 17.03
CA ILE A 220 -1.54 2.19 16.42
C ILE A 220 -1.38 1.13 15.33
N PRO A 221 -2.41 0.32 15.06
CA PRO A 221 -2.28 -0.79 14.12
C PRO A 221 -1.77 -0.37 12.76
N ILE A 222 -0.89 -1.18 12.19
CA ILE A 222 -0.40 -0.99 10.83
C ILE A 222 -1.28 -1.80 9.89
N THR A 223 -1.78 -1.21 8.82
CA THR A 223 -2.52 -1.93 7.77
C THR A 223 -1.62 -2.19 6.57
N VAL A 224 -1.49 -3.44 6.15
CA VAL A 224 -0.71 -3.84 4.97
C VAL A 224 -1.64 -4.42 3.93
N TYR A 225 -1.75 -3.73 2.80
CA TYR A 225 -2.45 -4.21 1.61
C TYR A 225 -1.49 -4.97 0.72
N LEU A 226 -1.90 -6.18 0.32
CA LEU A 226 -1.19 -6.99 -0.67
C LEU A 226 -2.09 -7.14 -1.91
N GLU A 227 -1.66 -6.58 -3.03
CA GLU A 227 -2.36 -6.67 -4.32
C GLU A 227 -1.73 -7.74 -5.19
N PRO A 228 -2.39 -8.89 -5.43
CA PRO A 228 -1.86 -9.88 -6.35
C PRO A 228 -1.86 -9.35 -7.79
N ARG A 229 -0.73 -9.51 -8.49
CA ARG A 229 -0.50 -8.93 -9.83
C ARG A 229 -0.21 -10.02 -10.85
N GLU A 230 -0.89 -9.93 -12.00
CA GLU A 230 -0.76 -10.85 -13.13
C GLU A 230 -0.67 -10.13 -14.49
N ALA A 231 -0.67 -8.79 -14.50
CA ALA A 231 -0.68 -7.96 -15.70
C ALA A 231 0.45 -6.93 -15.65
N THR A 232 1.27 -6.91 -16.70
CA THR A 232 2.33 -5.91 -16.96
C THR A 232 1.79 -4.73 -17.77
N LEU A 233 2.60 -3.69 -17.93
CA LEU A 233 2.28 -2.51 -18.75
C LEU A 233 1.83 -2.84 -20.19
N PHE A 234 2.37 -3.91 -20.77
CA PHE A 234 2.14 -4.28 -22.17
C PHE A 234 1.28 -5.52 -22.33
N THR A 235 0.48 -5.86 -21.32
CA THR A 235 -0.45 -6.99 -21.38
C THR A 235 -1.36 -6.86 -22.60
N GLY A 236 -1.27 -7.80 -23.54
CA GLY A 236 -2.04 -7.79 -24.79
C GLY A 236 -1.41 -6.99 -25.95
N SER A 237 -0.22 -6.40 -25.76
CA SER A 237 0.51 -5.64 -26.79
C SER A 237 2.01 -5.97 -26.85
N GLU A 238 2.42 -7.09 -26.26
CA GLU A 238 3.82 -7.50 -26.04
C GLU A 238 4.61 -7.67 -27.34
N ALA A 239 3.95 -8.10 -28.42
CA ALA A 239 4.59 -8.44 -29.69
C ALA A 239 5.47 -7.30 -30.24
N SER A 240 4.95 -6.07 -30.15
CA SER A 240 5.66 -4.87 -30.64
C SER A 240 6.95 -4.58 -29.88
N ILE A 241 6.97 -4.85 -28.57
CA ILE A 241 8.13 -4.63 -27.69
C ILE A 241 9.10 -5.81 -27.78
N ASN A 242 8.59 -7.03 -27.88
CA ASN A 242 9.39 -8.24 -28.09
C ASN A 242 10.20 -8.17 -29.40
N GLN A 243 9.64 -7.57 -30.46
CA GLN A 243 10.39 -7.34 -31.70
C GLN A 243 11.60 -6.40 -31.49
N GLN A 244 11.46 -5.36 -30.68
CA GLN A 244 12.57 -4.47 -30.32
C GLN A 244 13.60 -5.17 -29.43
N LEU A 245 13.17 -6.06 -28.53
CA LEU A 245 14.08 -6.85 -27.72
C LEU A 245 14.90 -7.83 -28.57
N ALA A 246 14.27 -8.49 -29.53
CA ALA A 246 14.91 -9.46 -30.41
C ALA A 246 15.98 -8.82 -31.31
N SER A 247 15.85 -7.53 -31.65
CA SER A 247 16.84 -6.81 -32.46
C SER A 247 18.07 -6.33 -31.68
N LYS A 248 18.06 -6.42 -30.35
CA LYS A 248 19.19 -6.05 -29.48
C LYS A 248 19.91 -7.30 -28.94
N PRO A 249 21.26 -7.30 -28.87
CA PRO A 249 22.00 -8.41 -28.28
C PRO A 249 21.72 -8.56 -26.78
N GLY A 250 21.95 -9.76 -26.24
CA GLY A 250 21.79 -10.06 -24.81
C GLY A 250 20.36 -10.48 -24.40
N LYS A 251 20.16 -10.68 -23.09
CA LYS A 251 18.88 -11.06 -22.48
C LYS A 251 18.17 -9.83 -21.87
N PRO A 252 16.83 -9.84 -21.71
CA PRO A 252 15.91 -10.90 -22.14
C PRO A 252 15.56 -10.82 -23.64
N ALA A 253 15.03 -11.92 -24.20
CA ALA A 253 14.58 -11.98 -25.60
C ALA A 253 13.11 -11.55 -25.76
N GLU A 254 12.33 -11.66 -24.69
CA GLU A 254 10.92 -11.30 -24.61
C GLU A 254 10.66 -10.61 -23.26
N LEU A 255 9.58 -9.86 -23.17
CA LEU A 255 9.05 -9.34 -21.91
C LEU A 255 8.77 -10.47 -20.92
N ALA A 256 8.89 -10.15 -19.64
CA ALA A 256 8.55 -11.02 -18.54
C ALA A 256 7.09 -11.45 -18.62
N LYS A 257 6.84 -12.74 -18.38
CA LYS A 257 5.49 -13.32 -18.37
C LYS A 257 5.07 -13.53 -16.91
N PRO A 258 4.09 -12.79 -16.40
CA PRO A 258 3.57 -12.99 -15.06
C PRO A 258 3.06 -14.41 -14.85
N TYR A 259 3.26 -14.93 -13.65
CA TYR A 259 2.72 -16.23 -13.26
C TYR A 259 1.23 -16.08 -12.93
N PRO A 260 0.35 -16.94 -13.50
CA PRO A 260 -1.07 -16.91 -13.18
C PRO A 260 -1.31 -17.41 -11.75
N ILE A 261 -2.02 -16.63 -10.95
CA ILE A 261 -2.31 -16.92 -9.54
C ILE A 261 -3.53 -17.83 -9.44
N ALA A 262 -3.34 -18.95 -8.75
CA ALA A 262 -4.37 -19.90 -8.36
C ALA A 262 -4.72 -19.75 -6.86
N ALA A 263 -5.70 -20.53 -6.39
CA ALA A 263 -6.13 -20.46 -5.00
C ALA A 263 -4.99 -20.83 -4.03
N GLU A 264 -4.22 -21.87 -4.34
CA GLU A 264 -3.11 -22.35 -3.52
C GLU A 264 -2.02 -21.28 -3.34
N ASP A 265 -1.82 -20.42 -4.33
CA ASP A 265 -0.88 -19.30 -4.24
C ASP A 265 -1.36 -18.23 -3.24
N LEU A 266 -2.68 -18.04 -3.06
CA LEU A 266 -3.23 -17.15 -2.04
C LEU A 266 -3.04 -17.71 -0.62
N ASP A 267 -3.10 -19.03 -0.45
CA ASP A 267 -2.69 -19.67 0.81
C ASP A 267 -1.18 -19.54 1.03
N GLU A 268 -0.35 -19.65 -0.01
CA GLU A 268 1.08 -19.39 0.10
C GLU A 268 1.39 -17.94 0.49
N LEU A 269 0.64 -16.97 -0.04
CA LEU A 269 0.77 -15.55 0.34
C LEU A 269 0.43 -15.36 1.82
N GLN A 270 -0.62 -16.02 2.32
CA GLN A 270 -0.94 -16.05 3.75
C GLN A 270 0.18 -16.69 4.57
N ASN A 271 0.71 -17.82 4.13
CA ASN A 271 1.82 -18.50 4.81
C ASN A 271 3.08 -17.63 4.84
N THR A 272 3.29 -16.78 3.84
CA THR A 272 4.36 -15.77 3.85
C THR A 272 4.19 -14.76 4.99
N VAL A 273 2.96 -14.35 5.30
CA VAL A 273 2.67 -13.52 6.48
C VAL A 273 3.00 -14.28 7.77
N TYR A 274 2.57 -15.54 7.89
CA TYR A 274 2.83 -16.35 9.08
C TYR A 274 4.29 -16.73 9.30
N ARG A 275 5.15 -16.69 8.27
CA ARG A 275 6.61 -16.81 8.43
C ARG A 275 7.26 -15.58 9.08
N VAL A 276 6.53 -14.47 9.17
CA VAL A 276 7.03 -13.19 9.71
C VAL A 276 6.31 -12.81 11.00
N PHE A 277 4.99 -12.97 11.07
CA PHE A 277 4.16 -12.55 12.19
C PHE A 277 3.52 -13.74 12.89
N ASN A 278 3.61 -13.76 14.22
CA ASN A 278 2.79 -14.63 15.05
C ASN A 278 1.33 -14.18 14.98
N GLN A 279 0.37 -15.10 15.07
CA GLN A 279 -1.07 -14.79 15.03
C GLN A 279 -1.48 -13.72 16.05
N SER A 280 -0.88 -13.69 17.24
CA SER A 280 -1.19 -12.70 18.28
C SER A 280 -0.80 -11.25 17.92
N ALA A 281 0.09 -11.07 16.94
CA ALA A 281 0.47 -9.77 16.40
C ALA A 281 -0.45 -9.32 15.25
N ILE A 282 -1.43 -10.13 14.86
CA ILE A 282 -2.31 -9.87 13.72
C ILE A 282 -3.74 -9.65 14.22
N VAL A 283 -4.40 -8.61 13.69
CA VAL A 283 -5.86 -8.50 13.81
C VAL A 283 -6.49 -9.39 12.73
N LEU A 284 -7.10 -10.50 13.15
CA LEU A 284 -7.64 -11.51 12.24
C LEU A 284 -9.13 -11.27 11.93
N PRO A 285 -9.60 -11.54 10.70
CA PRO A 285 -11.02 -11.46 10.36
C PRO A 285 -11.91 -12.33 11.23
N GLY A 286 -11.47 -13.56 11.57
CA GLY A 286 -12.24 -14.44 12.46
C GLY A 286 -12.51 -13.85 13.85
N GLY A 287 -11.58 -13.05 14.37
CA GLY A 287 -11.75 -12.33 15.64
C GLY A 287 -12.81 -11.23 15.54
N LEU A 288 -12.86 -10.51 14.42
CA LEU A 288 -13.90 -9.52 14.13
C LEU A 288 -15.27 -10.20 13.88
N LEU A 289 -15.29 -11.35 13.20
CA LEU A 289 -16.51 -12.08 12.89
C LEU A 289 -17.24 -12.56 14.15
N GLY A 290 -16.50 -13.16 15.09
CA GLY A 290 -17.08 -13.75 16.30
C GLY A 290 -18.23 -14.72 15.97
N ASN A 291 -19.41 -14.41 16.50
CA ASN A 291 -20.66 -15.15 16.30
C ASN A 291 -21.62 -14.50 15.28
N ALA A 292 -21.22 -13.41 14.63
CA ALA A 292 -22.04 -12.78 13.61
C ALA A 292 -22.18 -13.69 12.36
N SER A 293 -23.24 -13.47 11.59
CA SER A 293 -23.49 -14.20 10.34
C SER A 293 -22.56 -13.78 9.20
N SER A 294 -21.96 -12.59 9.29
CA SER A 294 -20.99 -12.08 8.32
C SER A 294 -20.14 -10.97 8.96
N LEU A 295 -19.01 -10.62 8.32
CA LEU A 295 -18.18 -9.51 8.77
C LEU A 295 -18.92 -8.17 8.67
N GLN A 296 -19.70 -7.95 7.61
CA GLN A 296 -20.53 -6.76 7.52
C GLN A 296 -21.55 -6.67 8.66
N ALA A 297 -22.17 -7.79 9.05
CA ALA A 297 -23.09 -7.82 10.20
C ALA A 297 -22.35 -7.52 11.51
N ALA A 298 -21.12 -8.02 11.67
CA ALA A 298 -20.29 -7.74 12.85
C ALA A 298 -19.89 -6.27 12.99
N THR A 299 -19.73 -5.56 11.88
CA THR A 299 -19.27 -4.16 11.88
C THR A 299 -20.37 -3.11 11.75
N GLN A 300 -21.58 -3.50 11.33
CA GLN A 300 -22.67 -2.59 10.99
C GLN A 300 -23.24 -1.91 12.24
N PRO A 301 -23.06 -0.58 12.44
CA PRO A 301 -23.52 0.09 13.66
C PRO A 301 -25.04 0.07 13.83
N ALA A 302 -25.78 0.12 12.72
CA ALA A 302 -27.25 0.05 12.72
C ALA A 302 -27.79 -1.27 13.30
N SER A 303 -26.96 -2.32 13.35
CA SER A 303 -27.29 -3.63 13.91
C SER A 303 -26.59 -3.88 15.26
N GLY A 304 -25.99 -2.85 15.87
CA GLY A 304 -25.21 -2.97 17.11
C GLY A 304 -23.79 -3.53 16.91
N GLY A 305 -23.35 -3.71 15.67
CA GLY A 305 -21.99 -4.13 15.34
C GLY A 305 -20.97 -3.02 15.60
N SER A 306 -19.73 -3.41 15.87
CA SER A 306 -18.62 -2.49 16.11
C SER A 306 -17.29 -3.14 15.70
N TRP A 307 -16.36 -2.30 15.26
CA TRP A 307 -14.96 -2.70 15.18
C TRP A 307 -14.34 -2.83 16.57
N PRO A 308 -13.28 -3.65 16.73
CA PRO A 308 -12.49 -3.74 17.94
C PRO A 308 -11.96 -2.39 18.39
N MET A 309 -11.70 -2.27 19.69
CA MET A 309 -11.14 -1.06 20.29
C MET A 309 -9.66 -0.88 19.93
N MET A 310 -9.24 0.37 19.77
CA MET A 310 -7.86 0.73 19.44
C MET A 310 -6.88 0.26 20.52
N ASN A 311 -7.20 0.51 21.79
CA ASN A 311 -6.36 0.15 22.94
C ASN A 311 -6.06 -1.36 23.05
N GLU A 312 -6.98 -2.22 22.61
CA GLU A 312 -6.82 -3.69 22.60
C GLU A 312 -5.98 -4.20 21.42
N ASN A 313 -5.75 -3.35 20.41
CA ASN A 313 -5.12 -3.73 19.15
C ASN A 313 -3.83 -2.94 18.85
N ARG A 314 -3.36 -2.11 19.77
CA ARG A 314 -2.03 -1.50 19.66
C ARG A 314 -0.94 -2.56 19.51
N GLY A 315 0.11 -2.22 18.78
CA GLY A 315 1.22 -3.13 18.47
C GLY A 315 0.87 -4.24 17.47
N ARG A 316 -0.30 -4.20 16.83
CA ARG A 316 -0.74 -5.23 15.87
C ARG A 316 -0.75 -4.75 14.43
N VAL A 317 -0.89 -5.70 13.52
CA VAL A 317 -0.93 -5.48 12.08
C VAL A 317 -2.22 -6.06 11.49
N LEU A 318 -2.82 -5.38 10.53
CA LEU A 318 -3.93 -5.87 9.71
C LEU A 318 -3.40 -6.19 8.32
N PHE A 319 -3.86 -7.30 7.74
CA PHE A 319 -3.54 -7.65 6.36
C PHE A 319 -4.79 -7.67 5.50
N VAL A 320 -4.69 -7.05 4.32
CA VAL A 320 -5.80 -6.95 3.37
C VAL A 320 -5.38 -7.47 2.00
N LEU A 321 -6.08 -8.47 1.50
CA LEU A 321 -5.98 -8.95 0.13
C LEU A 321 -6.81 -8.03 -0.78
N VAL A 322 -6.17 -7.40 -1.75
CA VAL A 322 -6.86 -6.52 -2.71
C VAL A 322 -7.53 -7.35 -3.79
N ASP A 323 -8.86 -7.32 -3.86
CA ASP A 323 -9.64 -7.97 -4.91
C ASP A 323 -10.17 -6.97 -5.95
N LYS A 324 -9.23 -6.27 -6.59
CA LYS A 324 -9.49 -5.16 -7.52
C LYS A 324 -10.47 -5.51 -8.65
N TYR A 325 -10.45 -6.75 -9.12
CA TYR A 325 -11.24 -7.20 -10.28
C TYR A 325 -12.21 -8.35 -9.95
N GLY A 326 -12.44 -8.66 -8.67
CA GLY A 326 -13.38 -9.71 -8.25
C GLY A 326 -12.89 -11.15 -8.49
N LYS A 327 -11.60 -11.35 -8.80
CA LYS A 327 -11.01 -12.66 -9.09
C LYS A 327 -10.57 -13.38 -7.81
N TYR A 328 -9.89 -12.68 -6.91
CA TYR A 328 -9.15 -13.31 -5.81
C TYR A 328 -10.01 -13.54 -4.57
N GLY A 329 -11.00 -12.69 -4.32
CA GLY A 329 -11.88 -12.79 -3.17
C GLY A 329 -12.67 -14.10 -3.16
N PRO A 330 -13.35 -14.48 -4.26
CA PRO A 330 -14.02 -15.78 -4.35
C PRO A 330 -13.09 -16.98 -4.17
N MET A 331 -11.86 -16.91 -4.72
CA MET A 331 -10.86 -17.98 -4.55
C MET A 331 -10.45 -18.12 -3.08
N TYR A 332 -10.15 -17.00 -2.42
CA TYR A 332 -9.71 -16.98 -1.04
C TYR A 332 -10.83 -17.41 -0.07
N ARG A 333 -12.08 -16.98 -0.29
CA ARG A 333 -13.25 -17.43 0.48
C ARG A 333 -13.53 -18.92 0.34
N LYS A 334 -13.20 -19.53 -0.80
CA LYS A 334 -13.32 -20.99 -0.97
C LYS A 334 -12.33 -21.74 -0.08
N LEU A 335 -11.13 -21.19 0.12
CA LEU A 335 -10.13 -21.76 1.03
C LEU A 335 -10.46 -21.49 2.49
N PHE A 336 -10.96 -20.29 2.79
CA PHE A 336 -11.30 -19.84 4.13
C PHE A 336 -12.75 -19.35 4.18
N PRO A 337 -13.72 -20.28 4.33
CA PRO A 337 -15.12 -19.91 4.47
C PRO A 337 -15.36 -18.87 5.56
N ASP A 338 -16.17 -17.86 5.25
CA ASP A 338 -16.47 -16.68 6.08
C ASP A 338 -15.23 -15.88 6.55
N LEU A 339 -14.06 -16.15 5.99
CA LEU A 339 -12.76 -15.66 6.46
C LEU A 339 -12.46 -16.03 7.93
N ARG A 340 -13.13 -17.04 8.48
CA ARG A 340 -13.03 -17.38 9.92
C ARG A 340 -11.62 -17.78 10.35
N ASN A 341 -10.90 -18.51 9.50
CA ASN A 341 -9.52 -18.94 9.72
C ASN A 341 -8.54 -18.28 8.74
N ALA A 342 -8.95 -17.15 8.14
CA ALA A 342 -8.13 -16.38 7.23
C ALA A 342 -7.21 -15.42 7.99
N THR A 343 -6.12 -15.03 7.32
CA THR A 343 -5.24 -13.93 7.73
C THR A 343 -5.67 -12.61 7.10
N PHE A 344 -6.09 -12.67 5.84
CA PHE A 344 -6.47 -11.49 5.09
C PHE A 344 -7.94 -11.16 5.29
N PHE A 345 -8.21 -9.89 5.57
CA PHE A 345 -9.45 -9.27 5.12
C PHE A 345 -9.41 -9.13 3.59
N ILE A 346 -10.57 -8.99 2.95
CA ILE A 346 -10.66 -8.72 1.50
C ILE A 346 -11.13 -7.28 1.30
N SER A 347 -10.48 -6.54 0.38
CA SER A 347 -11.00 -5.29 -0.14
C SER A 347 -11.62 -5.48 -1.52
N GLU A 348 -12.77 -4.84 -1.76
CA GLU A 348 -13.42 -4.79 -3.07
C GLU A 348 -13.54 -3.34 -3.57
N PRO A 349 -13.69 -3.11 -4.88
CA PRO A 349 -13.99 -1.78 -5.41
C PRO A 349 -15.25 -1.18 -4.78
N GLY A 350 -15.13 0.04 -4.25
CA GLY A 350 -16.25 0.77 -3.65
C GLY A 350 -17.32 1.21 -4.67
N THR A 351 -17.04 1.04 -5.96
CA THR A 351 -17.99 1.24 -7.07
C THR A 351 -18.88 0.02 -7.33
N ASN A 352 -18.61 -1.12 -6.70
CA ASN A 352 -19.43 -2.31 -6.83
C ASN A 352 -20.85 -2.04 -6.29
N THR A 353 -21.87 -2.43 -7.06
CA THR A 353 -23.28 -2.28 -6.67
C THR A 353 -23.68 -3.25 -5.57
N THR A 354 -23.00 -4.41 -5.50
CA THR A 354 -23.17 -5.42 -4.46
C THR A 354 -21.79 -5.84 -3.98
N LEU A 355 -21.58 -5.79 -2.66
CA LEU A 355 -20.37 -6.27 -2.00
C LEU A 355 -20.64 -7.66 -1.41
N ASP A 356 -19.62 -8.50 -1.34
CA ASP A 356 -19.73 -9.76 -0.59
C ASP A 356 -19.97 -9.49 0.92
N PRO A 357 -20.80 -10.28 1.62
CA PRO A 357 -21.06 -10.09 3.05
C PRO A 357 -19.83 -10.15 3.96
N SER A 358 -18.74 -10.78 3.52
CA SER A 358 -17.46 -10.80 4.23
C SER A 358 -16.60 -9.54 4.00
N THR A 359 -16.98 -8.67 3.08
CA THR A 359 -16.18 -7.50 2.71
C THR A 359 -16.45 -6.32 3.64
N VAL A 360 -15.43 -5.93 4.39
CA VAL A 360 -15.44 -4.77 5.31
C VAL A 360 -14.42 -3.69 4.95
N PHE A 361 -13.63 -3.90 3.89
CA PHE A 361 -12.74 -2.90 3.30
C PHE A 361 -13.22 -2.59 1.87
N VAL A 362 -13.27 -1.31 1.51
CA VAL A 362 -13.66 -0.88 0.16
C VAL A 362 -12.70 0.15 -0.42
N ASP A 363 -12.44 0.02 -1.72
CA ASP A 363 -11.39 0.77 -2.41
C ASP A 363 -11.97 1.81 -3.39
N PHE A 364 -11.60 3.07 -3.19
CA PHE A 364 -11.96 4.23 -4.01
C PHE A 364 -10.70 4.81 -4.67
N LEU A 365 -10.01 3.98 -5.46
CA LEU A 365 -8.69 4.29 -5.98
C LEU A 365 -8.69 4.81 -7.42
N GLY A 366 -9.69 4.43 -8.22
CA GLY A 366 -9.73 4.69 -9.67
C GLY A 366 -9.74 6.18 -10.05
N PRO A 367 -9.49 6.50 -11.34
CA PRO A 367 -9.37 7.87 -11.82
C PRO A 367 -10.62 8.70 -11.54
N LEU A 368 -10.43 9.99 -11.27
CA LEU A 368 -11.52 10.95 -11.18
C LEU A 368 -11.90 11.45 -12.58
N GLY A 369 -13.10 11.11 -13.05
CA GLY A 369 -13.63 11.64 -14.32
C GLY A 369 -13.14 10.92 -15.58
N GLY A 370 -12.52 9.73 -15.45
CA GLY A 370 -12.08 8.88 -16.56
C GLY A 370 -10.56 8.65 -16.61
N GLU A 371 -10.11 7.58 -17.25
CA GLU A 371 -8.68 7.22 -17.35
C GLU A 371 -7.85 8.18 -18.21
N ASN A 372 -8.50 8.97 -19.07
CA ASN A 372 -7.82 9.85 -20.00
C ASN A 372 -7.42 11.18 -19.35
N VAL A 373 -6.20 11.22 -18.81
CA VAL A 373 -5.53 12.41 -18.27
C VAL A 373 -5.47 13.57 -19.29
N ALA A 374 -5.49 13.33 -20.60
CA ALA A 374 -5.52 14.42 -21.60
C ALA A 374 -6.86 15.19 -21.63
N THR A 375 -7.93 14.58 -21.09
CA THR A 375 -9.24 15.24 -20.91
C THR A 375 -9.46 15.73 -19.47
N TRP A 376 -8.45 15.59 -18.61
CA TRP A 376 -8.52 16.03 -17.23
C TRP A 376 -8.66 17.55 -17.16
N THR A 377 -9.63 18.00 -16.39
CA THR A 377 -9.78 19.41 -16.02
C THR A 377 -10.10 19.49 -14.53
N ALA A 378 -9.66 20.55 -13.86
CA ALA A 378 -9.99 20.76 -12.45
C ALA A 378 -11.52 20.73 -12.20
N ALA A 379 -12.34 21.21 -13.14
CA ALA A 379 -13.79 21.19 -13.03
C ALA A 379 -14.39 19.77 -13.08
N ALA A 380 -13.96 18.94 -14.05
CA ALA A 380 -14.39 17.54 -14.16
C ALA A 380 -13.90 16.72 -12.96
N ALA A 381 -12.66 16.94 -12.55
CA ALA A 381 -12.07 16.30 -11.36
C ALA A 381 -12.87 16.67 -10.10
N ASN A 382 -13.21 17.95 -9.90
CA ASN A 382 -14.01 18.39 -8.75
C ASN A 382 -15.41 17.74 -8.71
N LYS A 383 -16.07 17.60 -9.87
CA LYS A 383 -17.36 16.89 -9.95
C LYS A 383 -17.21 15.42 -9.53
N ALA A 384 -16.15 14.75 -9.99
CA ALA A 384 -15.87 13.37 -9.63
C ALA A 384 -15.49 13.22 -8.14
N VAL A 385 -14.74 14.17 -7.57
CA VAL A 385 -14.46 14.21 -6.12
C VAL A 385 -15.76 14.21 -5.32
N GLU A 386 -16.74 15.02 -5.70
CA GLU A 386 -18.01 15.10 -4.97
C GLU A 386 -18.80 13.79 -5.05
N GLN A 387 -18.81 13.12 -6.21
CA GLN A 387 -19.43 11.80 -6.36
C GLN A 387 -18.73 10.75 -5.47
N GLN A 388 -17.39 10.70 -5.51
CA GLN A 388 -16.61 9.78 -4.70
C GLN A 388 -16.81 10.04 -3.19
N ARG A 389 -16.92 11.31 -2.78
CA ARG A 389 -17.21 11.71 -1.39
C ARG A 389 -18.51 11.10 -0.89
N GLN A 390 -19.56 11.08 -1.71
CA GLN A 390 -20.85 10.48 -1.37
C GLN A 390 -20.75 8.96 -1.23
N GLN A 391 -19.99 8.30 -2.11
CA GLN A 391 -19.77 6.85 -2.06
C GLN A 391 -18.97 6.44 -0.82
N ILE A 392 -17.90 7.17 -0.51
CA ILE A 392 -17.10 6.96 0.71
C ILE A 392 -17.99 7.13 1.95
N GLN A 393 -18.76 8.21 2.03
CA GLN A 393 -19.65 8.44 3.17
C GLN A 393 -20.69 7.33 3.33
N ALA A 394 -21.22 6.81 2.24
CA ALA A 394 -22.17 5.69 2.28
C ALA A 394 -21.50 4.41 2.81
N ALA A 395 -20.25 4.14 2.44
CA ALA A 395 -19.50 3.00 2.96
C ALA A 395 -19.17 3.15 4.46
N VAL A 396 -18.68 4.32 4.87
CA VAL A 396 -18.34 4.60 6.28
C VAL A 396 -19.56 4.47 7.19
N ARG A 397 -20.73 4.95 6.75
CA ARG A 397 -22.00 4.79 7.50
C ARG A 397 -22.44 3.35 7.66
N LYS A 398 -21.99 2.44 6.78
CA LYS A 398 -22.25 1.00 6.88
C LYS A 398 -21.23 0.28 7.80
N GLY A 399 -20.36 1.03 8.48
CA GLY A 399 -19.30 0.48 9.32
C GLY A 399 -18.12 -0.10 8.52
N LEU A 400 -18.05 0.13 7.21
CA LEU A 400 -16.94 -0.32 6.38
C LEU A 400 -15.74 0.63 6.52
N ILE A 401 -14.54 0.11 6.31
CA ILE A 401 -13.32 0.91 6.15
C ILE A 401 -13.16 1.27 4.66
N ALA A 402 -13.12 2.56 4.37
CA ALA A 402 -12.87 3.09 3.04
C ALA A 402 -11.39 3.47 2.86
N ARG A 403 -10.75 2.90 1.84
CA ARG A 403 -9.45 3.31 1.33
C ARG A 403 -9.63 4.18 0.08
N ALA A 404 -9.01 5.36 0.06
CA ALA A 404 -9.09 6.32 -1.03
C ALA A 404 -7.69 6.76 -1.48
N ALA A 405 -7.57 7.15 -2.73
CA ALA A 405 -6.35 7.77 -3.26
C ALA A 405 -6.31 9.27 -2.94
N ALA A 406 -5.15 9.78 -2.53
CA ALA A 406 -4.87 11.22 -2.45
C ALA A 406 -4.56 11.82 -3.84
N ASP A 407 -3.83 11.05 -4.66
CA ASP A 407 -3.37 11.38 -6.01
C ASP A 407 -3.56 10.22 -6.99
N TRP A 408 -3.63 10.55 -8.28
CA TRP A 408 -3.62 9.60 -9.39
C TRP A 408 -2.37 9.79 -10.25
N HIS A 409 -1.62 8.69 -10.48
CA HIS A 409 -0.46 8.63 -11.40
C HIS A 409 0.53 9.80 -11.31
N THR A 410 0.70 10.36 -10.12
CA THR A 410 1.52 11.56 -9.85
C THR A 410 1.07 12.86 -10.51
N VAL A 411 0.15 12.84 -11.46
CA VAL A 411 -0.29 14.03 -12.20
C VAL A 411 -1.00 15.01 -11.28
N GLU A 412 -1.98 14.53 -10.50
CA GLU A 412 -2.71 15.38 -9.55
C GLU A 412 -1.78 16.01 -8.51
N ALA A 413 -0.72 15.30 -8.11
CA ALA A 413 0.27 15.80 -7.17
C ALA A 413 1.13 16.92 -7.77
N ARG A 414 1.51 16.80 -9.05
CA ARG A 414 2.30 17.81 -9.77
C ARG A 414 1.50 19.06 -10.12
N GLU A 415 0.19 18.91 -10.30
CA GLU A 415 -0.77 20.00 -10.51
C GLU A 415 -1.27 20.63 -9.20
N ASP A 416 -0.69 20.28 -8.05
CA ASP A 416 -1.10 20.74 -6.71
C ASP A 416 -2.62 20.51 -6.42
N PHE A 417 -3.24 19.48 -7.03
CA PHE A 417 -4.68 19.21 -6.93
C PHE A 417 -5.05 18.51 -5.61
N LYS A 418 -5.24 19.28 -4.54
CA LYS A 418 -5.57 18.75 -3.20
C LYS A 418 -7.02 18.34 -2.99
N ASN A 419 -7.92 18.70 -3.88
CA ASN A 419 -9.36 18.53 -3.66
C ASN A 419 -9.75 17.07 -3.49
N ARG A 420 -9.04 16.14 -4.13
CA ARG A 420 -9.22 14.70 -3.92
C ARG A 420 -8.89 14.27 -2.50
N THR A 421 -7.67 14.56 -2.04
CA THR A 421 -7.22 14.28 -0.66
C THR A 421 -8.18 14.89 0.37
N LEU A 422 -8.51 16.17 0.23
CA LEU A 422 -9.42 16.85 1.15
C LEU A 422 -10.85 16.30 1.09
N GLY A 423 -11.30 15.89 -0.10
CA GLY A 423 -12.58 15.25 -0.32
C GLY A 423 -12.67 13.90 0.41
N ALA A 424 -11.67 13.04 0.26
CA ALA A 424 -11.58 11.76 0.94
C ALA A 424 -11.55 11.91 2.47
N ILE A 425 -10.74 12.83 2.98
CA ILE A 425 -10.64 13.11 4.43
C ILE A 425 -11.99 13.57 4.97
N LYS A 426 -12.63 14.56 4.33
CA LYS A 426 -13.97 15.06 4.72
C LYS A 426 -15.07 14.02 4.56
N ALA A 427 -14.90 13.05 3.67
CA ALA A 427 -15.83 11.94 3.52
C ALA A 427 -15.73 10.91 4.65
N GLY A 428 -14.63 10.92 5.42
CA GLY A 428 -14.35 9.94 6.46
C GLY A 428 -13.58 8.72 5.99
N ALA A 429 -12.90 8.78 4.83
CA ALA A 429 -12.02 7.69 4.41
C ALA A 429 -10.96 7.44 5.49
N GLN A 430 -10.87 6.21 5.97
CA GLN A 430 -9.93 5.80 7.02
C GLN A 430 -8.51 5.69 6.49
N PHE A 431 -8.36 5.30 5.23
CA PHE A 431 -7.06 5.08 4.63
C PHE A 431 -6.90 5.96 3.40
N ILE A 432 -5.97 6.90 3.45
CA ILE A 432 -5.69 7.80 2.33
C ILE A 432 -4.28 7.53 1.84
N GLN A 433 -4.16 6.87 0.69
CA GLN A 433 -2.85 6.51 0.14
C GLN A 433 -2.34 7.53 -0.88
N THR A 434 -1.05 7.84 -0.83
CA THR A 434 -0.38 8.80 -1.72
C THR A 434 0.94 8.26 -2.26
N SER A 435 1.36 8.74 -3.43
CA SER A 435 2.72 8.54 -3.95
C SER A 435 3.72 9.55 -3.36
N PHE A 436 3.23 10.61 -2.67
CA PHE A 436 4.04 11.73 -2.17
C PHE A 436 3.75 12.04 -0.69
N PRO A 437 4.08 11.11 0.23
CA PRO A 437 3.86 11.30 1.67
C PRO A 437 4.81 12.32 2.31
N ASP A 438 5.97 12.58 1.69
CA ASP A 438 7.02 13.42 2.23
C ASP A 438 6.84 14.89 1.80
N VAL A 439 6.47 15.72 2.76
CA VAL A 439 6.30 17.17 2.60
C VAL A 439 7.57 17.88 2.12
N SER A 440 8.75 17.32 2.34
CA SER A 440 10.01 17.91 1.85
C SER A 440 10.17 17.77 0.33
N LYS A 441 9.53 16.77 -0.28
CA LYS A 441 9.61 16.50 -1.72
C LYS A 441 8.62 17.33 -2.52
N LEU A 442 7.38 17.45 -2.04
CA LEU A 442 6.33 18.27 -2.65
C LEU A 442 5.61 19.12 -1.58
N PRO A 443 6.26 20.18 -1.06
CA PRO A 443 5.72 20.96 0.06
C PRO A 443 4.39 21.65 -0.26
N LYS A 444 4.15 21.95 -1.54
CA LYS A 444 2.89 22.55 -1.99
C LYS A 444 1.75 21.56 -2.05
N TYR A 445 2.00 20.28 -2.30
CA TYR A 445 0.95 19.27 -2.48
C TYR A 445 0.71 18.42 -1.23
N ALA A 446 1.78 17.93 -0.61
CA ALA A 446 1.72 16.92 0.43
C ALA A 446 0.82 17.31 1.61
N TYR A 447 0.17 16.29 2.19
CA TYR A 447 -0.70 16.43 3.34
C TYR A 447 -0.15 15.64 4.52
N SER A 448 -0.26 16.20 5.71
CA SER A 448 0.01 15.52 6.97
C SER A 448 -1.13 15.78 7.95
N PHE A 449 -1.62 14.72 8.59
CA PHE A 449 -2.45 14.87 9.76
C PHE A 449 -1.63 15.44 10.93
N PRO A 450 -2.26 16.18 11.87
CA PRO A 450 -1.59 16.64 13.07
C PRO A 450 -1.05 15.48 13.92
N GLY A 451 0.10 15.67 14.57
CA GLY A 451 0.75 14.66 15.42
C GLY A 451 1.86 13.88 14.71
N THR A 452 2.48 12.93 15.42
CA THR A 452 3.64 12.17 14.89
C THR A 452 3.25 10.88 14.17
N SER A 453 2.04 10.37 14.39
CA SER A 453 1.54 9.14 13.77
C SER A 453 0.85 9.37 12.42
N ASN A 454 0.90 10.61 11.89
CA ASN A 454 0.23 11.03 10.66
C ASN A 454 -1.18 10.45 10.54
N ALA A 455 -1.90 10.53 11.67
CA ALA A 455 -3.17 9.89 11.90
C ALA A 455 -4.07 10.77 12.77
N THR A 456 -5.38 10.62 12.60
CA THR A 456 -6.39 11.31 13.40
C THR A 456 -7.59 10.41 13.65
N VAL A 457 -8.46 10.81 14.58
CA VAL A 457 -9.72 10.12 14.83
C VAL A 457 -10.84 10.85 14.10
N PHE A 458 -11.60 10.11 13.29
CA PHE A 458 -12.81 10.59 12.65
C PHE A 458 -14.04 10.18 13.46
N PRO A 459 -14.88 11.13 13.90
CA PRO A 459 -16.11 10.80 14.60
C PRO A 459 -17.07 10.11 13.62
N THR A 460 -17.34 8.82 13.85
CA THR A 460 -18.31 8.04 13.05
C THR A 460 -19.77 8.45 13.29
N ASN A 461 -20.04 9.28 14.32
CA ASN A 461 -21.34 9.90 14.56
C ASN A 461 -21.60 11.04 13.55
N TYR A 462 -21.67 10.70 12.27
CA TYR A 462 -22.16 11.58 11.22
C TYR A 462 -23.69 11.67 11.31
N THR A 463 -24.24 12.25 12.39
CA THR A 463 -25.53 12.92 12.26
C THR A 463 -25.29 14.06 11.29
N ALA A 464 -25.91 14.00 10.11
CA ALA A 464 -25.86 15.08 9.13
C ALA A 464 -26.62 16.30 9.65
N THR A 465 -26.10 16.95 10.68
CA THR A 465 -26.44 18.31 11.03
C THR A 465 -25.31 19.15 10.46
N LEU A 466 -25.47 19.59 9.23
CA LEU A 466 -24.76 20.78 8.76
C LEU A 466 -25.03 21.88 9.81
N PRO A 467 -24.02 22.42 10.51
CA PRO A 467 -24.20 23.71 11.13
C PRO A 467 -24.12 24.72 9.99
N LEU A 468 -25.28 25.02 9.39
CA LEU A 468 -25.51 26.34 8.81
C LEU A 468 -25.39 27.32 9.98
N ARG A 469 -24.17 27.82 10.23
CA ARG A 469 -23.80 29.08 10.91
C ARG A 469 -22.44 28.94 11.61
N LEU A 470 -21.41 29.46 10.97
CA LEU A 470 -20.43 30.28 11.67
C LEU A 470 -20.65 31.71 11.15
N GLY A 471 -21.05 32.58 12.07
CA GLY A 471 -21.41 33.96 11.78
C GLY A 471 -20.25 34.73 11.17
N MET A 472 -20.38 35.06 9.89
CA MET A 472 -19.88 36.32 9.38
C MET A 472 -21.07 37.26 9.35
N THR A 473 -21.10 38.18 10.31
CA THR A 473 -22.02 39.31 10.32
C THR A 473 -21.64 40.19 9.12
N LEU A 474 -22.33 40.01 8.00
CA LEU A 474 -22.38 41.04 6.97
C LEU A 474 -23.20 42.19 7.55
N THR A 475 -22.52 43.27 7.90
CA THR A 475 -23.16 44.54 8.27
C THR A 475 -23.91 45.05 7.04
N ALA A 476 -25.20 44.75 6.97
CA ALA A 476 -26.10 45.37 6.00
C ALA A 476 -26.21 46.86 6.36
N GLY A 477 -25.50 47.70 5.59
CA GLY A 477 -25.68 49.15 5.61
C GLY A 477 -27.12 49.48 5.26
N ARG A 478 -27.84 50.06 6.24
CA ARG A 478 -29.16 50.64 6.03
C ARG A 478 -29.00 51.92 5.20
N CYS A 479 -29.54 51.95 3.99
CA CYS A 479 -29.85 53.22 3.33
C CYS A 479 -31.19 53.73 3.87
N ALA A 480 -31.15 54.82 4.63
CA ALA A 480 -32.30 55.66 4.93
C ALA A 480 -32.52 56.66 3.76
N PRO A 481 -33.76 57.05 3.45
CA PRO A 481 -34.05 57.98 2.36
C PRO A 481 -33.93 59.43 2.83
N GLN A 482 -33.43 60.34 1.98
CA GLN A 482 -34.04 61.66 1.72
C GLN A 482 -33.26 62.48 0.66
N THR A 483 -34.04 63.09 -0.23
CA THR A 483 -33.90 64.39 -0.94
C THR A 483 -32.87 64.59 -2.06
N SER A 484 -33.41 64.55 -3.29
CA SER A 484 -33.29 65.53 -4.39
C SER A 484 -31.91 66.03 -4.84
N ALA A 485 -31.49 65.64 -6.05
CA ALA A 485 -31.46 66.48 -7.27
C ALA A 485 -30.59 65.83 -8.37
N GLY A 486 -31.11 65.78 -9.62
CA GLY A 486 -30.25 65.82 -10.81
C GLY A 486 -30.14 64.58 -11.72
N ILE A 487 -31.10 64.46 -12.66
CA ILE A 487 -30.87 64.28 -14.12
C ILE A 487 -30.45 62.88 -14.69
N VAL A 488 -31.45 62.26 -15.35
CA VAL A 488 -31.47 61.58 -16.69
C VAL A 488 -30.62 60.29 -16.87
N ALA A 489 -31.17 59.07 -16.82
CA ALA A 489 -31.97 58.29 -17.81
C ALA A 489 -31.16 57.02 -18.17
N ASN A 490 -31.67 55.83 -18.50
CA ASN A 490 -33.01 55.32 -18.76
C ASN A 490 -32.97 53.80 -18.47
N GLU A 491 -34.04 53.26 -17.87
CA GLU A 491 -34.76 52.01 -18.20
C GLU A 491 -33.97 50.73 -18.60
N THR A 492 -34.28 49.51 -18.13
CA THR A 492 -35.44 49.00 -17.40
C THR A 492 -35.13 47.63 -16.76
N ALA A 493 -35.57 47.48 -15.52
CA ALA A 493 -35.77 46.22 -14.81
C ALA A 493 -36.81 45.34 -15.53
N THR A 494 -36.83 44.02 -15.34
CA THR A 494 -37.60 43.30 -14.31
C THR A 494 -37.58 41.81 -14.70
N GLY A 495 -37.71 40.81 -13.83
CA GLY A 495 -38.08 40.72 -12.42
C GLY A 495 -38.43 39.25 -12.12
N CYS A 496 -38.12 38.78 -10.91
CA CYS A 496 -38.44 37.45 -10.41
C CYS A 496 -39.96 37.26 -10.18
N GLY A 497 -40.42 36.01 -10.31
CA GLY A 497 -41.75 35.56 -9.88
C GLY A 497 -41.69 34.14 -9.31
N SER A 498 -42.32 33.96 -8.16
CA SER A 498 -42.35 32.78 -7.29
C SER A 498 -43.59 31.90 -7.50
N ALA A 499 -43.51 30.68 -6.94
CA ALA A 499 -44.58 29.86 -6.34
C ALA A 499 -45.27 28.77 -7.20
N ALA A 500 -45.01 27.52 -6.75
CA ALA A 500 -45.91 26.42 -6.40
C ALA A 500 -47.07 25.93 -7.32
N ASP A 501 -47.13 24.60 -7.33
CA ASP A 501 -48.29 23.69 -7.47
C ASP A 501 -48.63 23.01 -8.82
N ASN A 502 -48.88 21.71 -8.64
CA ASN A 502 -49.68 20.76 -9.42
C ASN A 502 -49.02 19.84 -10.46
N ALA A 503 -48.82 18.60 -10.00
CA ALA A 503 -49.49 17.37 -10.45
C ALA A 503 -49.46 17.00 -11.95
N ALA A 504 -48.84 15.83 -12.17
CA ALA A 504 -49.21 14.75 -13.09
C ALA A 504 -49.40 15.08 -14.59
N LEU A 505 -48.58 14.43 -15.42
CA LEU A 505 -49.01 13.64 -16.58
C LEU A 505 -47.78 12.95 -17.21
N ALA A 506 -47.79 11.62 -17.23
CA ALA A 506 -47.02 10.83 -18.20
C ALA A 506 -47.79 10.83 -19.55
N PRO A 507 -47.12 10.68 -20.71
CA PRO A 507 -46.68 9.34 -21.15
C PRO A 507 -45.29 9.27 -21.83
N SER A 508 -44.76 8.04 -21.86
CA SER A 508 -43.60 7.48 -22.60
C SER A 508 -43.81 7.46 -24.15
N PRO A 509 -42.94 6.90 -25.05
CA PRO A 509 -41.53 6.44 -25.00
C PRO A 509 -40.66 6.95 -26.20
N SER A 510 -39.41 6.43 -26.26
CA SER A 510 -38.45 6.37 -27.39
C SER A 510 -37.39 7.48 -27.39
N THR A 511 -36.09 7.24 -27.55
CA THR A 511 -35.38 6.22 -28.33
C THR A 511 -34.03 5.87 -27.68
N ALA A 512 -33.65 4.61 -27.80
CA ALA A 512 -32.32 4.09 -27.53
C ALA A 512 -31.33 4.55 -28.60
N LEU A 513 -30.09 4.84 -28.24
CA LEU A 513 -28.93 4.67 -29.11
C LEU A 513 -27.72 4.29 -28.26
N SER A 514 -27.31 3.05 -28.50
CA SER A 514 -26.04 2.40 -28.16
C SER A 514 -24.84 3.10 -28.81
N TYR A 515 -23.75 3.25 -28.06
CA TYR A 515 -22.37 2.87 -28.41
C TYR A 515 -21.52 2.78 -27.15
#